data_AF-A0A5R2N3B3-F1
#
_entry.id   AF-A0A5R2N3B3-F1
#
_cell.length_a   1.000
_cell.length_b   1.000
_cell.length_c   1.000
_cell.angle_alpha   90.00
_cell.angle_beta   90.00
_cell.angle_gamma   90.00
#
_symmetry.space_group_name_H-M   'P 1'
#
loop_
_entity.id
_entity.type
_entity.pdbx_description
1 polymer ?
#
loop_
_entity_poly.entity_id
_entity_poly.type
_entity_poly.pdbx_seq_one_letter_code
_entity_poly.pdbx_strand_id
1 'polypeptide(L)'
;VGVLKTLAHTQEVRTYLESRHPQNAEYQALRVELESLQASAENEIVVDPKLLLKPGETSPELPKLLSLIARNLDDEMGGTYGEVLSRLATSEVYVPELVPLIKAVQQKEGMKGDGVIGPRTVALLAGTSKADRLLKVQVALEELRWLPSDLGSPRVFINQPAFT
;
A
#
# COMPACT_ATOMS: atom_id res chain seq x y z
N VAL A 1 -7.47 -4.43 38.20
CA VAL A 1 -7.94 -3.38 39.13
C VAL A 1 -6.84 -2.38 39.53
N GLY A 2 -5.55 -2.75 39.60
CA GLY A 2 -4.47 -1.79 39.94
C GLY A 2 -4.08 -0.79 38.83
N VAL A 3 -4.23 -1.15 37.55
CA VAL A 3 -3.73 -0.36 36.42
C VAL A 3 -4.35 1.04 36.34
N LEU A 4 -5.68 1.13 36.42
CA LEU A 4 -6.40 2.40 36.38
C LEU A 4 -6.11 3.27 37.61
N LYS A 5 -5.88 2.65 38.78
CA LYS A 5 -5.51 3.37 40.00
C LYS A 5 -4.12 4.00 39.88
N THR A 6 -3.14 3.28 39.36
CA THR A 6 -1.80 3.83 39.09
C THR A 6 -1.86 4.94 38.03
N LEU A 7 -2.66 4.76 36.97
CA LEU A 7 -2.86 5.77 35.93
C LEU A 7 -3.43 7.07 36.50
N ALA A 8 -4.37 6.99 37.45
CA ALA A 8 -5.02 8.16 38.05
C ALA A 8 -4.09 9.00 38.97
N HIS A 9 -2.94 8.46 39.40
CA HIS A 9 -2.05 9.12 40.36
C HIS A 9 -0.63 9.36 39.81
N THR A 10 -0.29 8.83 38.63
CA THR A 10 1.02 9.06 38.02
C THR A 10 1.06 10.41 37.31
N GLN A 11 2.19 11.12 37.42
CA GLN A 11 2.47 12.29 36.60
C GLN A 11 3.07 11.90 35.23
N GLU A 12 3.56 10.66 35.11
CA GLU A 12 4.21 10.10 33.93
C GLU A 12 3.24 9.23 33.12
N VAL A 13 2.09 9.80 32.74
CA VAL A 13 0.98 9.06 32.10
C VAL A 13 1.44 8.41 30.79
N ARG A 14 2.14 9.16 29.93
CA ARG A 14 2.65 8.66 28.64
C ARG A 14 3.57 7.46 28.85
N THR A 15 4.62 7.64 29.64
CA THR A 15 5.63 6.61 29.95
C THR A 15 4.98 5.35 30.52
N TYR A 16 4.00 5.52 31.40
CA TYR A 16 3.27 4.39 31.97
C TYR A 16 2.44 3.63 30.92
N LEU A 17 1.71 4.32 30.04
CA LEU A 17 0.94 3.67 28.97
C LEU A 17 1.86 2.97 27.96
N GLU A 18 2.96 3.62 27.59
CA GLU A 18 3.99 3.07 26.70
C GLU A 18 4.59 1.77 27.25
N SER A 19 4.81 1.69 28.57
CA SER A 19 5.29 0.47 29.23
C SER A 19 4.34 -0.73 29.13
N ARG A 20 3.07 -0.51 28.76
CA ARG A 20 2.05 -1.57 28.63
C ARG A 20 1.98 -2.16 27.24
N HIS A 21 2.66 -1.57 26.27
CA HIS A 21 2.77 -2.16 24.96
C HIS A 21 3.72 -3.37 24.96
N PRO A 22 3.57 -4.30 24.00
CA PRO A 22 4.61 -5.29 23.73
C PRO A 22 5.97 -4.62 23.52
N GLN A 23 7.01 -5.18 24.15
CA GLN A 23 8.37 -4.63 24.11
C GLN A 23 9.26 -5.35 23.10
N ASN A 24 8.69 -6.23 22.28
CA ASN A 24 9.41 -6.96 21.24
C ASN A 24 9.74 -6.06 20.03
N ALA A 25 10.73 -6.49 19.24
CA ALA A 25 11.27 -5.68 18.14
C ALA A 25 10.22 -5.49 17.02
N GLU A 26 9.40 -6.51 16.78
CA GLU A 26 8.37 -6.53 15.74
C GLU A 26 7.29 -5.48 15.99
N TYR A 27 6.82 -5.34 17.23
CA TYR A 27 5.82 -4.33 17.60
C TYR A 27 6.38 -2.91 17.47
N GLN A 28 7.64 -2.69 17.85
CA GLN A 28 8.29 -1.39 17.68
C GLN A 28 8.45 -1.03 16.20
N ALA A 29 8.85 -1.99 15.37
CA ALA A 29 8.97 -1.79 13.92
C ALA A 29 7.61 -1.41 13.29
N LEU A 30 6.53 -2.10 13.66
CA LEU A 30 5.19 -1.79 13.15
C LEU A 30 4.68 -0.41 13.59
N ARG A 31 5.07 0.09 14.76
CA ARG A 31 4.71 1.45 15.20
C ARG A 31 5.41 2.52 14.38
N VAL A 32 6.70 2.32 14.10
CA VAL A 32 7.47 3.22 13.22
C VAL A 32 6.85 3.23 11.82
N GLU A 33 6.48 2.06 11.30
CA GLU A 33 5.79 1.95 10.01
C GLU A 33 4.42 2.65 10.04
N LEU A 34 3.64 2.50 11.11
CA LEU A 34 2.34 3.17 11.25
C LEU A 34 2.50 4.70 11.21
N GLU A 35 3.48 5.25 11.93
CA GLU A 35 3.76 6.69 11.95
C GLU A 35 4.22 7.19 10.57
N SER A 36 5.11 6.44 9.91
CA SER A 36 5.56 6.72 8.55
C SER A 36 4.40 6.75 7.55
N LEU A 37 3.53 5.75 7.58
CA LEU A 37 2.35 5.69 6.74
C LEU A 37 1.37 6.83 7.04
N GLN A 38 1.17 7.20 8.31
CA GLN A 38 0.30 8.31 8.67
C GLN A 38 0.84 9.65 8.15
N ALA A 39 2.15 9.88 8.27
CA ALA A 39 2.82 11.10 7.82
C ALA A 39 2.97 11.21 6.30
N SER A 40 2.95 10.08 5.57
CA SER A 40 3.05 10.06 4.12
C SER A 40 1.88 10.82 3.47
N ALA A 41 2.17 11.77 2.59
CA ALA A 41 1.18 12.48 1.78
C ALA A 41 0.71 11.67 0.55
N GLU A 42 0.95 10.35 0.51
CA GLU A 42 0.49 9.48 -0.57
C GLU A 42 -1.02 9.65 -0.80
N ASN A 43 -1.36 10.32 -1.90
CA ASN A 43 -2.73 10.45 -2.36
C ASN A 43 -3.26 9.07 -2.75
N GLU A 44 -4.38 8.75 -2.12
CA GLU A 44 -5.15 7.53 -2.19
C GLU A 44 -5.89 7.47 -3.54
N ILE A 45 -5.15 7.37 -4.64
CA ILE A 45 -5.77 7.21 -5.97
C ILE A 45 -6.43 5.82 -6.00
N VAL A 46 -7.72 5.77 -5.65
CA VAL A 46 -8.53 4.57 -5.70
C VAL A 46 -9.15 4.46 -7.09
N VAL A 47 -8.80 3.37 -7.76
CA VAL A 47 -9.35 2.97 -9.06
C VAL A 47 -10.37 1.84 -8.84
N ASP A 48 -11.45 1.83 -9.61
CA ASP A 48 -12.39 0.70 -9.59
C ASP A 48 -11.67 -0.62 -9.91
N PRO A 49 -11.60 -1.60 -8.98
CA PRO A 49 -10.91 -2.87 -9.19
C PRO A 49 -11.56 -3.73 -10.28
N LYS A 50 -12.80 -3.43 -10.68
CA LYS A 50 -13.54 -4.16 -11.73
C LYS A 50 -13.39 -3.55 -13.11
N LEU A 51 -12.63 -2.46 -13.25
CA LEU A 51 -12.44 -1.78 -14.51
C LEU A 51 -11.93 -2.76 -15.59
N LEU A 52 -12.60 -2.71 -16.73
CA LEU A 52 -12.17 -3.34 -17.97
C LEU A 52 -12.25 -2.30 -19.07
N LEU A 53 -11.12 -1.95 -19.66
CA LEU A 53 -11.00 -0.93 -20.70
C LEU A 53 -10.14 -1.45 -21.85
N LYS A 54 -10.73 -1.48 -23.04
CA LYS A 54 -10.07 -1.83 -24.31
C LYS A 54 -9.69 -0.56 -25.07
N PRO A 55 -8.71 -0.62 -26.00
CA PRO A 55 -8.35 0.52 -26.81
C PRO A 55 -9.57 1.09 -27.57
N GLY A 56 -9.76 2.41 -27.45
CA GLY A 56 -10.90 3.15 -28.02
C GLY A 56 -12.09 3.33 -27.09
N GLU A 57 -12.13 2.68 -25.93
CA GLU A 57 -13.18 2.87 -24.93
C GLU A 57 -12.88 4.07 -24.00
N THR A 58 -13.91 4.56 -23.33
CA THR A 58 -13.84 5.72 -22.41
C THR A 58 -14.14 5.28 -20.99
N SER A 59 -13.40 5.79 -20.02
CA SER A 59 -13.67 5.60 -18.60
C SER A 59 -13.16 6.78 -17.76
N PRO A 60 -13.95 7.25 -16.76
CA PRO A 60 -13.51 8.26 -15.80
C PRO A 60 -12.37 7.78 -14.88
N GLU A 61 -12.10 6.47 -14.87
CA GLU A 61 -11.03 5.86 -14.08
C GLU A 61 -9.67 5.90 -14.79
N LEU A 62 -9.63 6.19 -16.09
CA LEU A 62 -8.37 6.21 -16.86
C LEU A 62 -7.37 7.27 -16.36
N PRO A 63 -7.76 8.54 -16.11
CA PRO A 63 -6.83 9.55 -15.57
C PRO A 63 -6.17 9.13 -14.27
N LYS A 64 -6.90 8.43 -13.40
CA LYS A 64 -6.39 7.90 -12.13
C LYS A 64 -5.29 6.86 -12.37
N LEU A 65 -5.50 5.94 -13.31
CA LEU A 65 -4.49 4.95 -13.69
C LEU A 65 -3.25 5.58 -14.32
N LEU A 66 -3.43 6.57 -15.20
CA LEU A 66 -2.29 7.28 -15.79
C LEU A 66 -1.46 8.02 -14.74
N SER A 67 -2.12 8.59 -13.71
CA SER A 67 -1.45 9.20 -12.56
C SER A 67 -0.65 8.18 -11.73
N LEU A 68 -1.20 6.97 -11.52
CA LEU A 68 -0.50 5.88 -10.84
C LEU A 68 0.74 5.41 -11.63
N ILE A 69 0.59 5.28 -12.95
CA ILE A 69 1.69 4.95 -13.86
C ILE A 69 2.77 6.03 -13.78
N ALA A 70 2.40 7.31 -13.93
CA ALA A 70 3.33 8.44 -13.87
C ALA A 70 4.13 8.51 -12.55
N ARG A 71 3.52 8.14 -11.41
CA ARG A 71 4.21 8.09 -10.11
C ARG A 71 5.29 7.02 -10.04
N ASN A 72 5.07 5.88 -10.68
CA ASN A 72 5.93 4.69 -10.59
C ASN A 72 6.83 4.51 -11.84
N LEU A 73 6.89 5.52 -12.71
CA LEU A 73 7.74 5.50 -13.89
C LEU A 73 9.20 5.62 -13.49
N ASP A 74 10.07 4.80 -14.09
CA ASP A 74 11.52 4.97 -14.01
C ASP A 74 12.02 5.92 -15.12
N ASP A 75 13.30 6.27 -15.06
CA ASP A 75 13.92 7.23 -15.98
C ASP A 75 13.85 6.77 -17.46
N GLU A 76 13.99 5.47 -17.71
CA GLU A 76 13.95 4.90 -19.07
C GLU A 76 12.54 4.99 -19.69
N MET A 77 11.51 4.59 -18.93
CA MET A 77 10.11 4.74 -19.34
C MET A 77 9.71 6.21 -19.40
N GLY A 78 10.27 7.05 -18.53
CA GLY A 78 10.09 8.50 -18.50
C GLY A 78 10.55 9.16 -19.79
N GLY A 79 11.75 8.81 -20.27
CA GLY A 79 12.26 9.30 -21.55
C GLY A 79 11.41 8.86 -22.74
N THR A 80 10.85 7.64 -22.70
CA THR A 80 10.13 7.05 -23.84
C THR A 80 8.66 7.47 -23.91
N TYR A 81 7.97 7.53 -22.77
CA TYR A 81 6.52 7.72 -22.69
C TYR A 81 6.09 8.97 -21.92
N GLY A 82 7.03 9.73 -21.35
CA GLY A 82 6.72 10.89 -20.51
C GLY A 82 5.93 11.99 -21.23
N GLU A 83 6.23 12.24 -22.52
CA GLU A 83 5.47 13.21 -23.33
C GLU A 83 4.02 12.78 -23.53
N VAL A 84 3.81 11.51 -23.90
CA VAL A 84 2.47 10.91 -24.12
C VAL A 84 1.67 10.96 -22.82
N LEU A 85 2.28 10.57 -21.69
CA LEU A 85 1.67 10.63 -20.37
C LEU A 85 1.29 12.05 -19.99
N SER A 86 2.18 13.02 -20.20
CA SER A 86 1.93 14.43 -19.84
C SER A 86 0.78 15.02 -20.64
N ARG A 87 0.70 14.72 -21.94
CA ARG A 87 -0.37 15.24 -22.80
C ARG A 87 -1.73 14.57 -22.53
N LEU A 88 -1.73 13.28 -22.21
CA LEU A 88 -2.95 12.49 -22.06
C LEU A 88 -3.33 12.22 -20.59
N ALA A 89 -2.65 12.84 -19.62
CA ALA A 89 -2.82 12.59 -18.19
C ALA A 89 -4.28 12.68 -17.71
N THR A 90 -5.06 13.59 -18.29
CA THR A 90 -6.47 13.84 -17.94
C THR A 90 -7.45 13.23 -18.94
N SER A 91 -6.97 12.46 -19.93
CA SER A 91 -7.83 11.81 -20.91
C SER A 91 -8.66 10.70 -20.28
N GLU A 92 -9.97 10.75 -20.48
CA GLU A 92 -10.86 9.64 -20.14
C GLU A 92 -10.95 8.61 -21.27
N VAL A 93 -10.45 8.93 -22.47
CA VAL A 93 -10.48 8.05 -23.64
C VAL A 93 -9.19 7.27 -23.73
N TYR A 94 -9.28 5.94 -23.80
CA TYR A 94 -8.13 5.06 -23.98
C TYR A 94 -7.69 5.03 -25.44
N VAL A 95 -7.06 6.11 -25.87
CA VAL A 95 -6.61 6.28 -27.25
C VAL A 95 -5.51 5.27 -27.63
N PRO A 96 -5.40 4.89 -28.91
CA PRO A 96 -4.38 3.94 -29.39
C PRO A 96 -2.94 4.30 -29.00
N GLU A 97 -2.66 5.59 -28.82
CA GLU A 97 -1.35 6.11 -28.42
C GLU A 97 -0.92 5.69 -27.00
N LEU A 98 -1.87 5.40 -26.11
CA LEU A 98 -1.59 4.91 -24.75
C LEU A 98 -1.31 3.40 -24.74
N VAL A 99 -1.62 2.66 -25.82
CA VAL A 99 -1.47 1.21 -25.85
C VAL A 99 -0.01 0.75 -25.66
N PRO A 100 0.99 1.33 -26.33
CA PRO A 100 2.40 0.97 -26.12
C PRO A 100 2.84 1.16 -24.66
N LEU A 101 2.45 2.27 -24.04
CA LEU A 101 2.72 2.54 -22.63
C LEU A 101 2.13 1.46 -21.72
N ILE A 102 0.83 1.15 -21.86
CA ILE A 102 0.18 0.14 -21.02
C ILE A 102 0.83 -1.23 -21.20
N LYS A 103 1.20 -1.59 -22.44
CA LYS A 103 1.92 -2.85 -22.70
C LYS A 103 3.27 -2.90 -22.02
N ALA A 104 4.05 -1.82 -22.08
CA ALA A 104 5.36 -1.73 -21.44
C ALA A 104 5.23 -1.85 -19.92
N VAL A 105 4.26 -1.15 -19.33
CA VAL A 105 3.95 -1.23 -17.90
C VAL A 105 3.55 -2.67 -17.50
N GLN A 106 2.66 -3.31 -18.26
CA GLN A 106 2.27 -4.69 -18.02
C GLN A 106 3.46 -5.66 -18.10
N GLN A 107 4.37 -5.49 -19.07
CA GLN A 107 5.53 -6.35 -19.25
C GLN A 107 6.57 -6.18 -18.15
N LYS A 108 6.83 -4.95 -17.72
CA LYS A 108 7.72 -4.63 -16.59
C LYS A 108 7.32 -5.38 -15.33
N GLU A 109 6.02 -5.55 -15.15
CA GLU A 109 5.41 -6.24 -14.02
C GLU A 109 5.14 -7.74 -14.28
N GLY A 110 5.73 -8.31 -15.34
CA GLY A 110 5.68 -9.75 -15.63
C GLY A 110 4.39 -10.26 -16.30
N MET A 111 3.56 -9.38 -16.87
CA MET A 111 2.38 -9.75 -17.65
C MET A 111 2.69 -9.85 -19.16
N LYS A 112 1.76 -10.41 -19.94
CA LYS A 112 1.92 -10.64 -21.39
C LYS A 112 2.02 -9.35 -22.23
N GLY A 113 1.57 -8.20 -21.74
CA GLY A 113 1.56 -6.94 -22.50
C GLY A 113 0.49 -6.92 -23.60
N ASP A 114 -0.76 -7.19 -23.26
CA ASP A 114 -1.86 -7.20 -24.23
C ASP A 114 -2.43 -5.80 -24.51
N GLY A 115 -2.17 -4.82 -23.64
CA GLY A 115 -2.70 -3.46 -23.75
C GLY A 115 -4.19 -3.38 -23.44
N VAL A 116 -4.73 -4.35 -22.70
CA VAL A 116 -6.09 -4.29 -22.15
C VAL A 116 -5.98 -3.98 -20.66
N ILE A 117 -6.64 -2.91 -20.21
CA ILE A 117 -6.68 -2.55 -18.80
C ILE A 117 -7.82 -3.33 -18.15
N GLY A 118 -7.52 -4.51 -17.63
CA GLY A 118 -8.47 -5.33 -16.87
C GLY A 118 -8.24 -5.28 -15.36
N PRO A 119 -9.07 -6.00 -14.57
CA PRO A 119 -8.93 -6.06 -13.10
C PRO A 119 -7.53 -6.42 -12.61
N ARG A 120 -6.84 -7.31 -13.35
CA ARG A 120 -5.47 -7.70 -13.02
C ARG A 120 -4.47 -6.55 -13.23
N THR A 121 -4.63 -5.77 -14.29
CA THR A 121 -3.81 -4.57 -14.54
C THR A 121 -4.12 -3.46 -13.54
N VAL A 122 -5.38 -3.31 -13.14
CA VAL A 122 -5.74 -2.36 -12.07
C VAL A 122 -5.12 -2.76 -10.74
N ALA A 123 -5.25 -4.02 -10.32
CA ALA A 123 -4.68 -4.51 -9.07
C ALA A 123 -3.15 -4.33 -9.00
N LEU A 124 -2.48 -4.51 -10.14
CA LEU A 124 -1.06 -4.28 -10.30
C LEU A 124 -0.67 -2.80 -10.09
N LEU A 125 -1.41 -1.88 -10.74
CA LEU A 125 -1.07 -0.46 -10.75
C LEU A 125 -1.51 0.28 -9.49
N ALA A 126 -2.72 -0.02 -9.01
CA ALA A 126 -3.23 0.54 -7.76
C ALA A 126 -2.50 -0.03 -6.55
N GLY A 127 -2.00 -1.27 -6.66
CA GLY A 127 -1.35 -1.97 -5.56
C GLY A 127 -2.26 -2.09 -4.34
N THR A 128 -1.65 -2.15 -3.15
CA THR A 128 -2.40 -2.02 -1.89
C THR A 128 -2.55 -0.54 -1.55
N SER A 129 -3.80 -0.09 -1.37
CA SER A 129 -4.08 1.31 -1.03
C SER A 129 -3.39 1.71 0.29
N LYS A 130 -3.20 3.01 0.49
CA LYS A 130 -2.64 3.52 1.75
C LYS A 130 -3.53 3.13 2.94
N ALA A 131 -4.86 3.26 2.80
CA ALA A 131 -5.80 2.84 3.83
C ALA A 131 -5.70 1.35 4.14
N ASP A 132 -5.59 0.50 3.12
CA ASP A 132 -5.42 -0.94 3.33
C ASP A 132 -4.09 -1.26 4.03
N ARG A 133 -3.00 -0.57 3.68
CA ARG A 133 -1.69 -0.72 4.37
C ARG A 133 -1.79 -0.27 5.83
N LEU A 134 -2.39 0.88 6.09
CA LEU A 134 -2.65 1.38 7.46
C LEU A 134 -3.45 0.35 8.27
N LEU A 135 -4.54 -0.18 7.69
CA LEU A 135 -5.38 -1.17 8.35
C LEU A 135 -4.60 -2.45 8.67
N LYS A 136 -3.81 -2.96 7.71
CA LYS A 136 -2.96 -4.15 7.92
C LYS A 136 -1.96 -3.95 9.07
N VAL A 137 -1.30 -2.81 9.13
CA VAL A 137 -0.35 -2.48 10.21
C VAL A 137 -1.08 -2.37 11.56
N GLN A 138 -2.24 -1.72 11.60
CA GLN A 138 -3.05 -1.64 12.82
C GLN A 138 -3.50 -3.02 13.31
N VAL A 139 -3.99 -3.87 12.41
CA VAL A 139 -4.39 -5.25 12.76
C VAL A 139 -3.19 -6.04 13.29
N ALA A 140 -2.04 -5.98 12.63
CA ALA A 140 -0.82 -6.66 13.08
C ALA A 140 -0.35 -6.16 14.46
N LEU A 141 -0.47 -4.86 14.74
CA LEU A 141 -0.19 -4.31 16.08
C LEU A 141 -1.13 -4.88 17.15
N GLU A 142 -2.42 -5.05 16.85
CA GLU A 142 -3.37 -5.67 17.78
C GLU A 142 -3.12 -7.16 17.97
N GLU A 143 -2.80 -7.89 16.89
CA GLU A 143 -2.45 -9.32 16.97
C GLU A 143 -1.22 -9.54 17.86
N LEU A 144 -0.19 -8.70 17.73
CA LEU A 144 0.99 -8.75 18.60
C LEU A 144 0.68 -8.41 20.06
N ARG A 145 -0.34 -7.59 20.34
CA ARG A 145 -0.79 -7.33 21.72
C ARG A 145 -1.50 -8.52 22.35
N TRP A 146 -2.03 -9.43 21.54
CA TRP A 146 -2.67 -10.66 22.02
C TRP A 146 -1.66 -11.77 22.30
N LEU A 147 -0.45 -11.67 21.74
CA LEU A 147 0.65 -12.58 22.03
C LEU A 147 1.36 -12.19 23.35
N PRO A 148 2.03 -13.15 24.01
CA PRO A 148 2.91 -12.82 25.14
C PRO A 148 4.02 -11.85 24.71
N SER A 149 4.23 -10.78 25.47
CA SER A 149 5.28 -9.79 25.20
C SER A 149 6.70 -10.38 25.28
N ASP A 150 6.87 -11.44 26.06
CA ASP A 150 8.08 -12.27 26.10
C ASP A 150 7.69 -13.73 25.85
N LEU A 151 8.25 -14.30 24.79
CA LEU A 151 8.02 -15.68 24.38
C LEU A 151 8.96 -16.68 25.08
N GLY A 152 9.98 -16.19 25.81
CA GLY A 152 10.95 -17.02 26.51
C GLY A 152 11.93 -17.78 25.60
N SER A 153 12.90 -18.48 26.18
CA SER A 153 13.87 -19.32 25.47
C SER A 153 14.06 -20.66 26.19
N PRO A 154 14.03 -21.82 25.49
CA PRO A 154 13.86 -21.97 24.03
C PRO A 154 12.41 -21.78 23.58
N ARG A 155 12.21 -21.45 22.30
CA ARG A 155 10.88 -21.29 21.68
C ARG A 155 10.85 -21.74 20.22
N VAL A 156 9.68 -22.15 19.76
CA VAL A 156 9.35 -22.35 18.34
C VAL A 156 8.24 -21.36 18.00
N PHE A 157 8.49 -20.48 17.03
CA PHE A 157 7.52 -19.52 16.53
C PHE A 157 7.09 -19.92 15.12
N ILE A 158 5.79 -19.97 14.87
CA ILE A 158 5.23 -20.38 13.59
C ILE A 158 4.39 -19.22 13.07
N ASN A 159 4.81 -18.62 11.96
CA ASN A 159 4.09 -17.58 11.26
C ASN A 159 3.46 -18.20 10.01
N GLN A 160 2.28 -18.80 10.17
CA GLN A 160 1.61 -19.55 9.08
C GLN A 160 1.43 -18.71 7.80
N PRO A 161 0.98 -17.43 7.86
CA PRO A 161 0.87 -16.60 6.66
C PRO A 161 2.19 -16.27 5.98
N ALA A 162 3.30 -16.25 6.73
CA ALA A 162 4.63 -16.01 6.18
C ALA A 162 5.29 -17.28 5.64
N PHE A 163 4.69 -18.46 5.85
CA PHE A 163 5.25 -19.77 5.51
C PHE A 163 6.63 -20.01 6.15
N THR A 164 6.83 -19.52 7.38
CA THR A 164 8.06 -19.66 8.18
C THR A 164 7.79 -20.05 9.62
#